data_AF-E3NPR8-F1
#
_entry.id   AF-E3NPR8-F1
#
_cell.length_a   1.000
_cell.length_b   1.000
_cell.length_c   1.000
_cell.angle_alpha   90.00
_cell.angle_beta   90.00
_cell.angle_gamma   90.00
#
_symmetry.space_group_name_H-M   'P 1'
#
loop_
_entity.id
_entity.type
_entity.pdbx_description
1 polymer ?
#
loop_
_entity_poly.entity_id
_entity_poly.type
_entity_poly.pdbx_seq_one_letter_code
_entity_poly.pdbx_strand_id
1 'polypeptide(L)'
;MGIAGTDVSKQAADMILLNDNFASIVTGVEEGRLIFDNLKKSIAYTLTSNIPEITPFMSYVLFGLPLPMSIIAILMIDLGTDLWPAISFAYEVPESDIMQRAPRNPIHDKLVNKRLVMFSYMQIGAIQACAGFTTYFVLMMSNGWFPQDLINLSEQWDNKYIDDLEDSYGQQWSYESRKALESCCYGTFFFTIVVTQWADLFASKTRKNSLVMQGLENQVLNTSVIFTCFLATFVLNTPFVNEVLGVQGFRLEIGFLALPFAFAIGLYDEFRRFFIRNYPGGYIYKETFY
;
A
#
# COMPACT_ATOMS: atom_id res chain seq x y z
N MET A 1 -22.46 13.50 32.45
CA MET A 1 -22.19 14.87 32.93
C MET A 1 -21.10 14.80 33.97
N GLY A 2 -20.00 15.49 33.76
CA GLY A 2 -18.84 15.52 34.63
C GLY A 2 -19.08 16.30 35.92
N ILE A 3 -19.93 17.33 35.88
CA ILE A 3 -20.22 18.18 37.05
C ILE A 3 -21.52 17.73 37.72
N ALA A 4 -22.64 17.76 37.00
CA ALA A 4 -23.97 17.46 37.54
C ALA A 4 -24.27 15.96 37.73
N GLY A 5 -23.47 15.07 37.14
CA GLY A 5 -23.69 13.63 37.23
C GLY A 5 -23.29 13.04 38.59
N THR A 6 -24.02 12.03 39.05
CA THR A 6 -23.63 11.24 40.23
C THR A 6 -22.45 10.34 39.89
N ASP A 7 -21.63 9.97 40.88
CA ASP A 7 -20.45 9.14 40.63
C ASP A 7 -20.80 7.76 40.07
N VAL A 8 -21.94 7.19 40.48
CA VAL A 8 -22.48 5.94 39.91
C VAL A 8 -22.76 6.11 38.41
N SER A 9 -23.37 7.23 38.01
CA SER A 9 -23.65 7.50 36.58
C SER A 9 -22.38 7.75 35.76
N LYS A 10 -21.34 8.36 36.36
CA LYS A 10 -20.04 8.56 35.72
C LYS A 10 -19.30 7.24 35.50
N GLN A 11 -19.36 6.33 36.48
CA GLN A 11 -18.72 5.01 36.38
C GLN A 11 -19.45 4.06 35.41
N ALA A 12 -20.76 4.22 35.22
CA ALA A 12 -21.54 3.39 34.32
C ALA A 12 -21.52 3.87 32.85
N ALA A 13 -20.99 5.05 32.55
CA ALA A 13 -21.00 5.64 31.21
C ALA A 13 -19.69 5.41 30.45
N ASP A 14 -19.77 5.16 29.15
CA ASP A 14 -18.59 5.01 28.27
C ASP A 14 -17.95 6.34 27.88
N MET A 15 -18.66 7.45 28.03
CA MET A 15 -18.19 8.80 27.71
C MET A 15 -18.71 9.81 28.74
N ILE A 16 -17.82 10.68 29.24
CA ILE A 16 -18.13 11.71 30.23
C ILE A 16 -17.89 13.09 29.65
N LEU A 17 -18.94 13.93 29.64
CA LEU A 17 -18.84 15.35 29.27
C LEU A 17 -18.30 16.16 30.45
N LEU A 18 -16.99 16.45 30.47
CA LEU A 18 -16.32 17.12 31.59
C LEU A 18 -16.87 18.52 31.90
N ASN A 19 -17.28 19.25 30.86
CA ASN A 19 -17.78 20.62 30.93
C ASN A 19 -19.32 20.73 30.95
N ASP A 20 -20.03 19.59 31.01
CA ASP A 20 -21.50 19.55 30.97
C ASP A 20 -22.12 20.26 29.75
N ASN A 21 -21.37 20.41 28.65
CA ASN A 21 -21.87 20.99 27.42
C ASN A 21 -22.47 19.92 26.51
N PHE A 22 -23.80 19.95 26.33
CA PHE A 22 -24.53 19.04 25.44
C PHE A 22 -24.13 19.17 23.96
N ALA A 23 -23.61 20.32 23.52
CA ALA A 23 -23.13 20.49 22.15
C ALA A 23 -22.02 19.49 21.79
N SER A 24 -21.25 19.02 22.78
CA SER A 24 -20.22 18.00 22.61
C SER A 24 -20.75 16.67 22.06
N ILE A 25 -22.05 16.37 22.23
CA ILE A 25 -22.67 15.18 21.62
C ILE A 25 -22.74 15.33 20.10
N VAL A 26 -23.08 16.53 19.60
CA VAL A 26 -23.14 16.80 18.17
C VAL A 26 -21.74 16.68 17.56
N THR A 27 -20.73 17.26 18.21
CA THR A 27 -19.32 17.11 17.82
C THR A 27 -18.88 15.64 17.87
N GLY A 28 -19.26 14.88 18.91
CA GLY A 28 -18.94 13.46 19.00
C GLY A 28 -19.56 12.62 17.87
N VAL A 29 -20.78 12.96 17.43
CA VAL A 29 -21.41 12.30 16.28
C VAL A 29 -20.69 12.67 14.98
N GLU A 30 -20.27 13.92 14.82
CA GLU A 30 -19.50 14.39 13.67
C GLU A 30 -18.14 13.67 13.57
N GLU A 31 -17.37 13.65 14.66
CA GLU A 31 -16.08 12.96 14.75
C GLU A 31 -16.21 11.45 14.56
N GLY A 32 -17.24 10.83 15.17
CA GLY A 32 -17.51 9.40 14.99
C GLY A 32 -17.86 9.02 13.55
N ARG A 33 -18.52 9.93 12.82
CA ARG A 33 -18.83 9.78 11.39
C ARG A 33 -17.58 10.00 10.53
N LEU A 34 -16.75 10.98 10.88
CA LEU A 34 -15.51 11.29 10.18
C LEU A 34 -14.50 10.15 10.29
N ILE A 35 -14.23 9.67 11.51
CA ILE A 35 -13.26 8.60 11.74
C ILE A 35 -13.68 7.30 11.05
N PHE A 36 -14.98 7.00 10.95
CA PHE A 36 -15.45 5.82 10.23
C PHE A 36 -15.11 5.88 8.74
N ASP A 37 -15.30 7.02 8.09
CA ASP A 37 -14.95 7.19 6.68
C ASP A 37 -13.43 7.21 6.48
N ASN A 38 -12.68 7.82 7.40
CA ASN A 38 -11.21 7.87 7.36
C ASN A 38 -10.59 6.48 7.59
N LEU A 39 -11.16 5.66 8.47
CA LEU A 39 -10.74 4.28 8.68
C LEU A 39 -10.94 3.43 7.43
N LYS A 40 -12.01 3.65 6.64
CA LYS A 40 -12.16 2.97 5.34
C LYS A 40 -11.02 3.29 4.38
N LYS A 41 -10.56 4.55 4.35
CA LYS A 41 -9.44 4.98 3.50
C LYS A 41 -8.13 4.32 3.95
N SER A 42 -7.85 4.38 5.25
CA SER A 42 -6.68 3.75 5.87
C SER A 42 -6.64 2.24 5.60
N ILE A 43 -7.77 1.54 5.80
CA ILE A 43 -7.88 0.11 5.52
C ILE A 43 -7.76 -0.19 4.03
N ALA A 44 -8.36 0.61 3.15
CA ALA A 44 -8.23 0.39 1.72
C ALA A 44 -6.78 0.50 1.25
N TYR A 45 -6.03 1.48 1.75
CA TYR A 45 -4.61 1.68 1.47
C TYR A 45 -3.75 0.49 1.95
N THR A 46 -3.90 0.06 3.21
CA THR A 46 -3.10 -1.06 3.74
C THR A 46 -3.47 -2.40 3.12
N LEU A 47 -4.71 -2.56 2.65
CA LEU A 47 -5.10 -3.78 1.93
C LEU A 47 -4.48 -3.83 0.52
N THR A 48 -4.26 -2.68 -0.13
CA THR A 48 -3.73 -2.65 -1.51
C THR A 48 -2.33 -3.30 -1.61
N SER A 49 -1.42 -3.02 -0.67
CA SER A 49 -0.03 -3.55 -0.66
C SER A 49 0.07 -5.06 -0.42
N ASN A 50 -0.94 -5.69 0.18
CA ASN A 50 -0.90 -7.14 0.42
C ASN A 50 -0.77 -7.96 -0.87
N ILE A 51 -1.30 -7.48 -2.00
CA ILE A 51 -1.24 -8.20 -3.28
C ILE A 51 0.18 -8.24 -3.88
N PRO A 52 0.89 -7.12 -4.07
CA PRO A 52 2.29 -7.17 -4.51
C PRO A 52 3.22 -7.87 -3.52
N GLU A 53 2.82 -8.10 -2.26
CA GLU A 53 3.62 -8.86 -1.28
C GLU A 53 3.37 -10.37 -1.31
N ILE A 54 2.11 -10.80 -1.50
CA ILE A 54 1.76 -12.23 -1.58
C ILE A 54 2.16 -12.82 -2.94
N THR A 55 2.02 -12.04 -4.02
CA THR A 55 2.24 -12.53 -5.38
C THR A 55 3.68 -13.01 -5.68
N PRO A 56 4.77 -12.41 -5.15
CA PRO A 56 6.12 -12.96 -5.20
C PRO A 56 6.22 -14.40 -4.70
N PHE A 57 5.68 -14.67 -3.51
CA PHE A 57 5.72 -16.01 -2.92
C PHE A 57 4.86 -17.01 -3.73
N MET A 58 3.69 -16.57 -4.20
CA MET A 58 2.86 -17.38 -5.10
C MET A 58 3.60 -17.72 -6.40
N SER A 59 4.35 -16.77 -6.97
CA SER A 59 5.12 -16.99 -8.20
C SER A 59 6.31 -17.93 -8.01
N TYR A 60 6.97 -17.85 -6.84
CA TYR A 60 8.02 -18.79 -6.44
C TYR A 60 7.49 -20.22 -6.36
N VAL A 61 6.34 -20.44 -5.72
CA VAL A 61 5.75 -21.77 -5.54
C VAL A 61 5.15 -22.33 -6.84
N LEU A 62 4.44 -21.50 -7.62
CA LEU A 62 3.70 -21.98 -8.80
C LEU A 62 4.57 -22.12 -10.05
N PHE A 63 5.54 -21.23 -10.24
CA PHE A 63 6.36 -21.18 -11.45
C PHE A 63 7.83 -21.51 -11.20
N GLY A 64 8.23 -21.74 -9.93
CA GLY A 64 9.62 -22.05 -9.58
C GLY A 64 10.59 -20.93 -9.92
N LEU A 65 10.14 -19.67 -9.88
CA LEU A 65 11.01 -18.50 -10.10
C LEU A 65 11.93 -18.28 -8.88
N PRO A 66 13.14 -17.70 -9.04
CA PRO A 66 13.90 -17.17 -7.91
C PRO A 66 13.06 -16.16 -7.11
N LEU A 67 13.18 -16.18 -5.77
CA LEU A 67 12.30 -15.40 -4.91
C LEU A 67 12.37 -13.90 -5.29
N PRO A 68 11.24 -13.24 -5.64
CA PRO A 68 11.29 -11.82 -6.03
C PRO A 68 11.41 -10.85 -4.85
N MET A 69 10.93 -11.24 -3.67
CA MET A 69 10.89 -10.42 -2.46
C MET A 69 11.07 -11.27 -1.20
N SER A 70 11.90 -10.80 -0.26
CA SER A 70 12.11 -11.48 1.02
C SER A 70 11.01 -11.15 2.04
N ILE A 71 10.82 -12.06 3.01
CA ILE A 71 9.88 -11.86 4.13
C ILE A 71 10.27 -10.62 4.96
N ILE A 72 11.57 -10.35 5.10
CA ILE A 72 12.06 -9.19 5.85
C ILE A 72 11.69 -7.88 5.12
N ALA A 73 11.77 -7.85 3.79
CA ALA A 73 11.35 -6.70 3.00
C ALA A 73 9.84 -6.44 3.15
N ILE A 74 9.01 -7.49 3.17
CA ILE A 74 7.56 -7.38 3.43
C ILE A 74 7.31 -6.75 4.80
N LEU A 75 7.96 -7.27 5.86
CA LEU A 75 7.83 -6.70 7.22
C LEU A 75 8.24 -5.22 7.28
N MET A 76 9.25 -4.83 6.51
CA MET A 76 9.70 -3.43 6.46
C MET A 76 8.69 -2.52 5.75
N ILE A 77 7.89 -3.05 4.82
CA ILE A 77 6.80 -2.32 4.19
C ILE A 77 5.68 -2.11 5.19
N ASP A 78 5.14 -3.20 5.75
CA ASP A 78 3.99 -3.18 6.65
C ASP A 78 4.24 -2.41 7.95
N LEU A 79 5.36 -2.67 8.61
CA LEU A 79 5.68 -2.11 9.93
C LEU A 79 6.50 -0.83 9.85
N GLY A 80 7.15 -0.58 8.71
CA GLY A 80 8.06 0.54 8.51
C GLY A 80 7.43 1.64 7.65
N THR A 81 7.35 1.41 6.34
CA THR A 81 6.97 2.46 5.40
C THR A 81 5.49 2.79 5.43
N ASP A 82 4.60 1.80 5.53
CA ASP A 82 3.15 2.03 5.39
C ASP A 82 2.44 2.47 6.68
N LEU A 83 3.07 2.29 7.84
CA LEU A 83 2.47 2.62 9.13
C LEU A 83 2.12 4.11 9.24
N TRP A 84 3.06 4.99 8.91
CA TRP A 84 2.87 6.44 9.05
C TRP A 84 1.86 7.01 8.02
N PRO A 85 1.92 6.66 6.72
CA PRO A 85 0.87 6.99 5.76
C PRO A 85 -0.52 6.47 6.16
N ALA A 86 -0.63 5.23 6.65
CA ALA A 86 -1.91 4.67 7.08
C ALA A 86 -2.54 5.47 8.23
N ILE A 87 -1.74 5.92 9.19
CA ILE A 87 -2.18 6.77 10.31
C ILE A 87 -2.57 8.17 9.82
N SER A 88 -1.90 8.69 8.79
CA SER A 88 -2.15 10.04 8.27
C SER A 88 -3.58 10.24 7.74
N PHE A 89 -4.25 9.17 7.31
CA PHE A 89 -5.66 9.20 6.89
C PHE A 89 -6.62 9.56 8.03
N ALA A 90 -6.26 9.32 9.30
CA ALA A 90 -7.11 9.71 10.42
C ALA A 90 -7.34 11.23 10.48
N TYR A 91 -6.41 12.01 9.93
CA TYR A 91 -6.43 13.48 9.89
C TYR A 91 -7.08 14.04 8.61
N GLU A 92 -7.73 13.22 7.80
CA GLU A 92 -8.45 13.71 6.62
C GLU A 92 -9.75 14.43 6.97
N VAL A 93 -10.04 15.48 6.19
CA VAL A 93 -11.22 16.32 6.32
C VAL A 93 -12.41 15.65 5.62
N PRO A 94 -13.66 15.83 6.08
CA PRO A 94 -14.83 15.29 5.41
C PRO A 94 -14.96 15.74 3.95
N GLU A 95 -15.32 14.81 3.05
CA GLU A 95 -15.52 15.09 1.61
C GLU A 95 -16.88 15.75 1.29
N SER A 96 -17.83 15.65 2.21
CA SER A 96 -19.19 16.17 2.06
C SER A 96 -19.76 16.48 3.43
N ASP A 97 -20.90 17.16 3.49
CA ASP A 97 -21.59 17.43 4.75
C ASP A 97 -22.05 16.11 5.42
N ILE A 98 -21.22 15.60 6.33
CA ILE A 98 -21.42 14.34 7.05
C ILE A 98 -22.51 14.44 8.11
N MET A 99 -23.01 15.64 8.42
CA MET A 99 -24.08 15.83 9.41
C MET A 99 -25.46 15.77 8.76
N GLN A 100 -25.57 16.10 7.46
CA GLN A 100 -26.82 15.99 6.69
C GLN A 100 -27.18 14.56 6.27
N ARG A 101 -26.23 13.62 6.29
CA ARG A 101 -26.52 12.21 5.98
C ARG A 101 -27.26 11.50 7.13
N ALA A 102 -28.13 10.57 6.76
CA ALA A 102 -28.76 9.68 7.73
C ALA A 102 -27.72 8.78 8.43
N PRO A 103 -27.99 8.29 9.66
CA PRO A 103 -27.14 7.31 10.32
C PRO A 103 -26.96 6.05 9.46
N ARG A 104 -25.75 5.48 9.48
CA ARG A 104 -25.43 4.28 8.71
C ARG A 104 -26.26 3.08 9.17
N ASN A 105 -26.56 2.17 8.25
CA ASN A 105 -27.17 0.90 8.61
C ASN A 105 -26.08 -0.12 9.00
N PRO A 106 -26.05 -0.67 10.23
CA PRO A 106 -24.99 -1.57 10.68
C PRO A 106 -24.92 -2.89 9.90
N ILE A 107 -26.01 -3.30 9.24
CA ILE A 107 -26.08 -4.56 8.48
C ILE A 107 -25.52 -4.38 7.07
N HIS A 108 -25.86 -3.28 6.40
CA HIS A 108 -25.49 -3.01 5.00
C HIS A 108 -24.21 -2.17 4.87
N ASP A 109 -24.04 -1.14 5.70
CA ASP A 109 -22.92 -0.20 5.65
C ASP A 109 -21.80 -0.62 6.60
N LYS A 110 -21.15 -1.73 6.22
CA LYS A 110 -19.98 -2.26 6.91
C LYS A 110 -18.74 -1.41 6.65
N LEU A 111 -17.78 -1.49 7.58
CA LEU A 111 -16.48 -0.82 7.45
C LEU A 111 -15.71 -1.41 6.26
N VAL A 112 -15.57 -2.73 6.21
CA VAL A 112 -15.01 -3.44 5.07
C VAL A 112 -16.14 -4.14 4.33
N ASN A 113 -16.36 -3.75 3.09
CA ASN A 113 -17.33 -4.36 2.20
C ASN A 113 -16.62 -5.09 1.05
N LYS A 114 -17.35 -5.94 0.33
CA LYS A 114 -16.79 -6.69 -0.82
C LYS A 114 -16.24 -5.75 -1.90
N ARG A 115 -16.82 -4.56 -2.05
CA ARG A 115 -16.41 -3.55 -3.03
C ARG A 115 -15.02 -3.00 -2.74
N LEU A 116 -14.75 -2.66 -1.48
CA LEU A 116 -13.44 -2.21 -0.99
C LEU A 116 -12.40 -3.28 -1.28
N VAL A 117 -12.66 -4.53 -0.88
CA VAL A 117 -11.71 -5.63 -1.10
C VAL A 117 -11.46 -5.87 -2.58
N MET A 118 -12.50 -5.93 -3.41
CA MET A 118 -12.35 -6.13 -4.86
C MET A 118 -11.60 -4.98 -5.53
N PHE A 119 -11.87 -3.74 -5.11
CA PHE A 119 -11.17 -2.56 -5.62
C PHE A 119 -9.70 -2.56 -5.21
N SER A 120 -9.40 -2.62 -3.91
CA SER A 120 -8.03 -2.58 -3.39
C SER A 120 -7.20 -3.76 -3.89
N TYR A 121 -7.70 -4.99 -3.79
CA TYR A 121 -6.92 -6.17 -4.18
C TYR A 121 -6.83 -6.36 -5.70
N MET A 122 -7.97 -6.43 -6.40
CA MET A 122 -7.99 -6.89 -7.78
C MET A 122 -7.69 -5.78 -8.80
N GLN A 123 -7.81 -4.51 -8.43
CA GLN A 123 -7.56 -3.40 -9.34
C GLN A 123 -6.24 -2.72 -9.00
N ILE A 124 -6.16 -2.01 -7.87
CA ILE A 124 -4.96 -1.24 -7.54
C ILE A 124 -3.80 -2.19 -7.19
N GLY A 125 -4.04 -3.16 -6.31
CA GLY A 125 -3.03 -4.14 -5.89
C GLY A 125 -2.50 -4.98 -7.06
N ALA A 126 -3.35 -5.31 -8.03
CA ALA A 126 -2.92 -5.99 -9.26
C ALA A 126 -1.98 -5.11 -10.11
N ILE A 127 -2.25 -3.80 -10.23
CA ILE A 127 -1.36 -2.87 -10.94
C ILE A 127 -0.01 -2.75 -10.21
N GLN A 128 -0.02 -2.69 -8.88
CA GLN A 128 1.22 -2.66 -8.08
C GLN A 128 2.02 -3.97 -8.24
N ALA A 129 1.36 -5.12 -8.22
CA ALA A 129 2.03 -6.41 -8.45
C ALA A 129 2.64 -6.47 -9.85
N CYS A 130 1.91 -6.02 -10.88
CA CYS A 130 2.45 -5.91 -12.24
C CYS A 130 3.67 -4.99 -12.30
N ALA A 131 3.67 -3.86 -11.59
CA ALA A 131 4.83 -2.97 -11.50
C ALA A 131 6.03 -3.69 -10.89
N GLY A 132 5.83 -4.36 -9.74
CA GLY A 132 6.86 -5.15 -9.06
C GLY A 132 7.48 -6.21 -9.96
N PHE A 133 6.65 -7.07 -10.58
CA PHE A 133 7.13 -8.10 -11.51
C PHE A 133 7.82 -7.51 -12.74
N THR A 134 7.35 -6.38 -13.27
CA THR A 134 8.00 -5.73 -14.41
C THR A 134 9.42 -5.30 -14.02
N THR A 135 9.60 -4.67 -12.85
CA THR A 135 10.94 -4.29 -12.37
C THR A 135 11.83 -5.49 -12.09
N TYR A 136 11.27 -6.57 -11.53
CA TYR A 136 11.97 -7.84 -11.30
C TYR A 136 12.48 -8.46 -12.62
N PHE A 137 11.61 -8.64 -13.61
CA PHE A 137 12.00 -9.25 -14.89
C PHE A 137 13.00 -8.39 -15.65
N VAL A 138 12.84 -7.06 -15.63
CA VAL A 138 13.81 -6.15 -16.28
C VAL A 138 15.17 -6.22 -15.58
N LEU A 139 15.22 -6.30 -14.26
CA LEU A 139 16.47 -6.48 -13.52
C LEU A 139 17.13 -7.82 -13.86
N MET A 140 16.37 -8.92 -13.86
CA MET A 140 16.88 -10.25 -14.24
C MET A 140 17.41 -10.25 -15.67
N MET A 141 16.66 -9.71 -16.63
CA MET A 141 17.09 -9.60 -18.03
C MET A 141 18.35 -8.76 -18.19
N SER A 142 18.47 -7.67 -17.44
CA SER A 142 19.65 -6.80 -17.50
C SER A 142 20.93 -7.49 -16.97
N ASN A 143 20.78 -8.52 -16.14
CA ASN A 143 21.87 -9.32 -15.59
C ASN A 143 21.99 -10.70 -16.26
N GLY A 144 21.35 -10.92 -17.40
CA GLY A 144 21.60 -12.12 -18.19
C GLY A 144 20.51 -13.19 -18.17
N TRP A 145 19.46 -13.02 -17.37
CA TRP A 145 18.42 -14.04 -17.16
C TRP A 145 17.13 -13.68 -17.88
N PHE A 146 16.81 -14.40 -18.97
CA PHE A 146 15.54 -14.19 -19.66
C PHE A 146 14.35 -14.79 -18.90
N PRO A 147 13.14 -14.20 -19.02
CA PRO A 147 11.96 -14.68 -18.29
C PRO A 147 11.57 -16.12 -18.59
N GLN A 148 11.95 -16.65 -19.75
CA GLN A 148 11.66 -18.03 -20.16
C GLN A 148 12.54 -19.04 -19.39
N ASP A 149 13.79 -18.67 -19.11
CA ASP A 149 14.78 -19.53 -18.46
C ASP A 149 14.68 -19.49 -16.93
N LEU A 150 13.93 -18.51 -16.39
CA LEU A 150 13.67 -18.40 -14.95
C LEU A 150 12.65 -19.42 -14.43
N ILE A 151 11.85 -20.03 -15.31
CA ILE A 151 10.78 -20.97 -14.93
C ILE A 151 11.41 -22.27 -14.42
N ASN A 152 11.00 -22.73 -13.24
CA ASN A 152 11.57 -23.89 -12.53
C ASN A 152 13.07 -23.78 -12.21
N LEU A 153 13.62 -22.57 -12.16
CA LEU A 153 15.02 -22.34 -11.81
C LEU A 153 15.28 -22.39 -10.29
N SER A 154 14.25 -22.23 -9.45
CA SER A 154 14.38 -22.07 -8.00
C SER A 154 15.19 -23.18 -7.32
N GLU A 155 14.99 -24.45 -7.70
CA GLU A 155 15.74 -25.58 -7.12
C GLU A 155 17.24 -25.48 -7.39
N GLN A 156 17.63 -25.06 -8.60
CA GLN A 156 19.03 -24.89 -8.97
C GLN A 156 19.61 -23.59 -8.41
N TRP A 157 18.78 -22.54 -8.34
CA TRP A 157 19.12 -21.23 -7.79
C TRP A 157 19.45 -21.30 -6.29
N ASP A 158 18.67 -22.06 -5.53
CA ASP A 158 18.82 -22.21 -4.08
C ASP A 158 19.88 -23.25 -3.68
N ASN A 159 20.34 -24.06 -4.64
CA ASN A 159 21.34 -25.09 -4.37
C ASN A 159 22.75 -24.50 -4.19
N LYS A 160 23.29 -24.68 -2.99
CA LYS A 160 24.63 -24.23 -2.57
C LYS A 160 25.78 -24.98 -3.22
N TYR A 161 25.53 -26.17 -3.78
CA TYR A 161 26.57 -27.02 -4.36
C TYR A 161 26.82 -26.74 -5.85
N ILE A 162 25.98 -25.93 -6.48
CA ILE A 162 26.10 -25.54 -7.89
C ILE A 162 26.78 -24.17 -7.92
N ASP A 163 27.95 -24.06 -8.52
CA ASP A 163 28.69 -22.79 -8.66
C ASP A 163 28.89 -22.38 -10.13
N ASP A 164 28.33 -23.18 -11.05
CA ASP A 164 28.49 -23.09 -12.49
C ASP A 164 27.13 -22.98 -13.20
N LEU A 165 26.13 -22.36 -12.56
CA LEU A 165 24.81 -22.20 -13.17
C LEU A 165 24.90 -21.26 -14.38
N GLU A 166 24.54 -21.76 -15.55
CA GLU A 166 24.59 -21.00 -16.80
C GLU A 166 23.37 -20.10 -16.95
N ASP A 167 23.61 -18.83 -17.31
CA ASP A 167 22.56 -17.89 -17.70
C ASP A 167 22.21 -17.99 -19.19
N SER A 168 21.24 -17.18 -19.64
CA SER A 168 20.80 -17.18 -21.03
C SER A 168 21.86 -16.70 -22.04
N TYR A 169 22.92 -16.05 -21.56
CA TYR A 169 24.06 -15.60 -22.37
C TYR A 169 25.24 -16.59 -22.32
N GLY A 170 25.12 -17.69 -21.57
CA GLY A 170 26.15 -18.70 -21.37
C GLY A 170 27.23 -18.31 -20.37
N GLN A 171 26.98 -17.34 -19.48
CA GLN A 171 27.87 -17.01 -18.37
C GLN A 171 27.59 -17.92 -17.18
N GLN A 172 28.64 -18.31 -16.46
CA GLN A 172 28.52 -19.15 -15.27
C GLN A 172 28.45 -18.29 -14.00
N TRP A 173 27.47 -18.57 -13.15
CA TRP A 173 27.19 -17.83 -11.94
C TRP A 173 27.45 -18.66 -10.68
N SER A 174 28.32 -18.16 -9.80
CA SER A 174 28.54 -18.74 -8.48
C SER A 174 27.32 -18.55 -7.56
N TYR A 175 27.20 -19.36 -6.52
CA TYR A 175 26.12 -19.22 -5.53
C TYR A 175 26.07 -17.82 -4.89
N GLU A 176 27.23 -17.26 -4.54
CA GLU A 176 27.31 -15.93 -3.92
C GLU A 176 26.83 -14.82 -4.88
N SER A 177 27.23 -14.89 -6.16
CA SER A 177 26.82 -13.90 -7.16
C SER A 177 25.31 -13.95 -7.43
N ARG A 178 24.72 -15.15 -7.45
CA ARG A 178 23.26 -15.33 -7.62
C ARG A 178 22.49 -14.78 -6.43
N LYS A 179 22.93 -15.07 -5.21
CA LYS A 179 22.30 -14.54 -3.99
C LYS A 179 22.49 -13.03 -3.80
N ALA A 180 23.58 -12.46 -4.31
CA ALA A 180 23.73 -11.01 -4.40
C ALA A 180 22.72 -10.39 -5.38
N LEU A 181 22.54 -10.99 -6.56
CA LEU A 181 21.53 -10.55 -7.53
C LEU A 181 20.11 -10.67 -6.96
N GLU A 182 19.80 -11.75 -6.24
CA GLU A 182 18.53 -11.93 -5.55
C GLU A 182 18.28 -10.87 -4.47
N SER A 183 19.30 -10.54 -3.67
CA SER A 183 19.24 -9.44 -2.69
C SER A 183 18.98 -8.08 -3.35
N CYS A 184 19.51 -7.86 -4.57
CA CYS A 184 19.24 -6.66 -5.37
C CYS A 184 17.80 -6.65 -5.93
N CYS A 185 17.25 -7.82 -6.26
CA CYS A 185 15.85 -7.97 -6.65
C CYS A 185 14.92 -7.57 -5.50
N TYR A 186 15.19 -8.03 -4.28
CA TYR A 186 14.41 -7.64 -3.10
C TYR A 186 14.38 -6.12 -2.91
N GLY A 187 15.54 -5.45 -3.04
CA GLY A 187 15.63 -3.99 -2.90
C GLY A 187 14.89 -3.24 -3.99
N THR A 188 14.99 -3.71 -5.24
CA THR A 188 14.29 -3.11 -6.37
C THR A 188 12.77 -3.27 -6.23
N PHE A 189 12.30 -4.47 -5.89
CA PHE A 189 10.87 -4.73 -5.70
C PHE A 189 10.32 -3.94 -4.51
N PHE A 190 11.06 -3.87 -3.40
CA PHE A 190 10.72 -3.02 -2.25
C PHE A 190 10.55 -1.55 -2.65
N PHE A 191 11.52 -1.00 -3.39
CA PHE A 191 11.45 0.38 -3.86
C PHE A 191 10.26 0.61 -4.80
N THR A 192 9.97 -0.34 -5.69
CA THR A 192 8.81 -0.29 -6.59
C THR A 192 7.50 -0.21 -5.81
N ILE A 193 7.33 -1.04 -4.77
CA ILE A 193 6.13 -0.97 -3.92
C ILE A 193 6.00 0.41 -3.29
N VAL A 194 7.06 0.93 -2.66
CA VAL A 194 7.05 2.26 -2.01
C VAL A 194 6.63 3.37 -3.00
N VAL A 195 7.17 3.36 -4.22
CA VAL A 195 6.83 4.36 -5.25
C VAL A 195 5.37 4.23 -5.69
N THR A 196 4.87 3.00 -5.90
CA THR A 196 3.46 2.80 -6.27
C THR A 196 2.50 3.10 -5.12
N GLN A 197 2.94 2.91 -3.87
CA GLN A 197 2.18 3.29 -2.67
C GLN A 197 2.03 4.80 -2.52
N TRP A 198 2.98 5.60 -3.00
CA TRP A 198 2.76 7.06 -3.05
C TRP A 198 1.55 7.42 -3.91
N ALA A 199 1.39 6.76 -5.06
CA ALA A 199 0.21 6.97 -5.89
C ALA A 199 -1.07 6.45 -5.21
N ASP A 200 -1.01 5.29 -4.56
CA ASP A 200 -2.17 4.75 -3.84
C ASP A 200 -2.57 5.62 -2.63
N LEU A 201 -1.61 6.19 -1.90
CA LEU A 201 -1.85 7.13 -0.81
C LEU A 201 -2.68 8.32 -1.28
N PHE A 202 -2.30 8.91 -2.42
CA PHE A 202 -3.02 10.01 -3.03
C PHE A 202 -4.38 9.56 -3.60
N ALA A 203 -4.47 8.38 -4.22
CA ALA A 203 -5.73 7.82 -4.71
C ALA A 203 -6.73 7.56 -3.57
N SER A 204 -6.29 6.89 -2.51
CA SER A 204 -7.10 6.51 -1.34
C SER A 204 -7.48 7.70 -0.45
N LYS A 205 -6.88 8.89 -0.64
CA LYS A 205 -7.23 10.13 0.07
C LYS A 205 -8.69 10.51 -0.09
N THR A 206 -9.28 10.32 -1.27
CA THR A 206 -10.66 10.69 -1.53
C THR A 206 -11.44 9.57 -2.21
N ARG A 207 -12.66 9.32 -1.73
CA ARG A 207 -13.55 8.27 -2.24
C ARG A 207 -14.42 8.75 -3.39
N LYS A 208 -14.79 10.04 -3.41
CA LYS A 208 -15.69 10.64 -4.40
C LYS A 208 -15.14 11.93 -5.01
N ASN A 209 -14.59 12.81 -4.19
CA ASN A 209 -14.10 14.11 -4.64
C ASN A 209 -12.87 13.96 -5.54
N SER A 210 -12.60 14.97 -6.36
CA SER A 210 -11.36 15.01 -7.12
C SER A 210 -10.23 15.39 -6.19
N LEU A 211 -9.04 14.86 -6.43
CA LEU A 211 -7.84 15.27 -5.69
C LEU A 211 -7.56 16.76 -5.85
N VAL A 212 -7.88 17.34 -7.02
CA VAL A 212 -7.73 18.77 -7.31
C VAL A 212 -8.74 19.62 -6.53
N MET A 213 -9.96 19.10 -6.35
CA MET A 213 -11.03 19.81 -5.62
C MET A 213 -10.82 19.76 -4.10
N GLN A 214 -10.34 18.62 -3.59
CA GLN A 214 -10.07 18.45 -2.16
C GLN A 214 -8.75 19.11 -1.73
N GLY A 215 -7.78 19.22 -2.64
CA GLY A 215 -6.46 19.78 -2.35
C GLY A 215 -5.58 18.89 -1.46
N LEU A 216 -4.38 19.38 -1.16
CA LEU A 216 -3.36 18.70 -0.35
C LEU A 216 -3.14 19.40 1.01
N GLU A 217 -4.23 19.73 1.70
CA GLU A 217 -4.17 20.48 2.96
C GLU A 217 -3.65 19.66 4.16
N ASN A 218 -3.82 18.32 4.12
CA ASN A 218 -3.38 17.44 5.20
C ASN A 218 -1.85 17.37 5.28
N GLN A 219 -1.28 18.12 6.24
CA GLN A 219 0.16 18.16 6.48
C GLN A 219 0.72 16.83 7.00
N VAL A 220 -0.05 16.07 7.77
CA VAL A 220 0.37 14.75 8.28
C VAL A 220 0.56 13.78 7.11
N LEU A 221 -0.30 13.85 6.09
CA LEU A 221 -0.15 13.05 4.87
C LEU A 221 1.02 13.53 4.01
N ASN A 222 1.21 14.83 3.83
CA ASN A 222 2.35 15.32 3.03
C ASN A 222 3.70 14.99 3.70
N THR A 223 3.78 15.07 5.02
CA THR A 223 4.98 14.67 5.78
C THR A 223 5.20 13.17 5.77
N SER A 224 4.16 12.35 5.62
CA SER A 224 4.29 10.90 5.49
C SER A 224 5.03 10.48 4.23
N VAL A 225 4.76 11.13 3.09
CA VAL A 225 5.46 10.87 1.83
C VAL A 225 6.95 11.19 1.96
N ILE A 226 7.30 12.29 2.62
CA ILE A 226 8.70 12.65 2.86
C ILE A 226 9.38 11.63 3.78
N PHE A 227 8.70 11.23 4.86
CA PHE A 227 9.21 10.23 5.79
C PHE A 227 9.44 8.88 5.10
N THR A 228 8.50 8.41 4.29
CA THR A 228 8.65 7.14 3.57
C THR A 228 9.76 7.18 2.54
N CYS A 229 9.93 8.30 1.82
CA CYS A 229 11.05 8.50 0.91
C CYS A 229 12.40 8.46 1.65
N PHE A 230 12.49 9.14 2.79
CA PHE A 230 13.68 9.11 3.63
C PHE A 230 13.96 7.69 4.15
N LEU A 231 12.94 6.99 4.67
CA LEU A 231 13.09 5.64 5.21
C LEU A 231 13.51 4.64 4.13
N ALA A 232 12.90 4.68 2.94
CA ALA A 232 13.28 3.83 1.83
C ALA A 232 14.72 4.10 1.36
N THR A 233 15.10 5.37 1.26
CA THR A 233 16.48 5.77 0.92
C THR A 233 17.48 5.32 1.98
N PHE A 234 17.12 5.44 3.26
CA PHE A 234 17.94 4.99 4.38
C PHE A 234 18.14 3.47 4.37
N VAL A 235 17.06 2.72 4.15
CA VAL A 235 17.10 1.26 4.05
C VAL A 235 18.02 0.80 2.93
N LEU A 236 17.88 1.38 1.72
CA LEU A 236 18.57 0.87 0.53
C LEU A 236 20.04 1.30 0.43
N ASN A 237 20.41 2.43 1.03
CA ASN A 237 21.77 2.98 0.95
C ASN A 237 22.64 2.72 2.18
N THR A 238 22.07 2.28 3.31
CA THR A 238 22.86 2.07 4.54
C THR A 238 23.45 0.65 4.55
N PRO A 239 24.79 0.49 4.52
CA PRO A 239 25.43 -0.82 4.36
C PRO A 239 25.12 -1.80 5.50
N PHE A 240 25.03 -1.30 6.75
CA PHE A 240 24.67 -2.12 7.90
C PHE A 240 23.22 -2.66 7.80
N VAL A 241 22.31 -1.83 7.31
CA VAL A 241 20.90 -2.20 7.15
C VAL A 241 20.74 -3.21 6.03
N ASN A 242 21.51 -3.05 4.94
CA ASN A 242 21.55 -3.99 3.83
C ASN A 242 22.01 -5.39 4.26
N GLU A 243 23.00 -5.48 5.15
CA GLU A 243 23.50 -6.76 5.68
C GLU A 243 22.45 -7.46 6.57
N VAL A 244 21.73 -6.70 7.40
CA VAL A 244 20.71 -7.25 8.31
C VAL A 244 19.42 -7.63 7.57
N LEU A 245 18.99 -6.81 6.61
CA LEU A 245 17.73 -7.02 5.88
C LEU A 245 17.90 -7.93 4.67
N GLY A 246 19.14 -8.25 4.27
CA GLY A 246 19.43 -9.01 3.06
C GLY A 246 19.02 -8.27 1.78
N VAL A 247 18.98 -6.94 1.84
CA VAL A 247 18.60 -6.07 0.72
C VAL A 247 19.87 -5.40 0.23
N GLN A 248 20.16 -5.47 -1.07
CA GLN A 248 21.29 -4.71 -1.63
C GLN A 248 20.80 -3.48 -2.39
N GLY A 249 21.66 -2.45 -2.41
CA GLY A 249 21.45 -1.26 -3.21
C GLY A 249 21.26 -1.63 -4.68
N PHE A 250 20.29 -0.98 -5.32
CA PHE A 250 19.87 -1.28 -6.68
C PHE A 250 20.16 -0.11 -7.62
N ARG A 251 20.07 -0.36 -8.93
CA ARG A 251 20.22 0.68 -9.95
C ARG A 251 18.94 1.51 -10.03
N LEU A 252 19.03 2.80 -9.68
CA LEU A 252 17.89 3.74 -9.71
C LEU A 252 17.15 3.78 -11.06
N GLU A 253 17.86 3.55 -12.16
CA GLU A 253 17.29 3.45 -13.51
C GLU A 253 16.14 2.45 -13.60
N ILE A 254 16.28 1.29 -12.93
CA ILE A 254 15.27 0.22 -12.95
C ILE A 254 14.13 0.57 -12.00
N GLY A 255 14.41 1.22 -10.87
CA GLY A 255 13.36 1.70 -9.96
C GLY A 255 12.44 2.75 -10.58
N PHE A 256 12.95 3.59 -11.49
CA PHE A 256 12.12 4.57 -12.20
C PHE A 256 11.07 3.94 -13.12
N LEU A 257 11.20 2.65 -13.45
CA LEU A 257 10.17 1.90 -14.18
C LEU A 257 8.86 1.75 -13.39
N ALA A 258 8.88 1.98 -12.07
CA ALA A 258 7.68 2.04 -11.24
C ALA A 258 6.82 3.30 -11.49
N LEU A 259 7.43 4.41 -11.93
CA LEU A 259 6.73 5.70 -12.07
C LEU A 259 5.56 5.68 -13.07
N PRO A 260 5.68 5.06 -14.27
CA PRO A 260 4.54 4.92 -15.18
C PRO A 260 3.35 4.19 -14.54
N PHE A 261 3.60 3.15 -13.74
CA PHE A 261 2.54 2.42 -13.03
C PHE A 261 1.91 3.26 -11.93
N ALA A 262 2.72 4.00 -11.16
CA ALA A 262 2.23 4.95 -10.18
C ALA A 262 1.34 6.03 -10.82
N PHE A 263 1.75 6.57 -11.96
CA PHE A 263 0.93 7.51 -12.73
C PHE A 263 -0.35 6.88 -13.27
N ALA A 264 -0.29 5.63 -13.73
CA ALA A 264 -1.45 4.88 -14.18
C ALA A 264 -2.47 4.65 -13.05
N ILE A 265 -2.02 4.35 -11.83
CA ILE A 265 -2.87 4.23 -10.63
C ILE A 265 -3.60 5.56 -10.38
N GLY A 266 -2.86 6.67 -10.36
CA GLY A 266 -3.43 8.00 -10.13
C GLY A 266 -4.46 8.40 -11.19
N LEU A 267 -4.16 8.15 -12.46
CA LEU A 267 -5.11 8.40 -13.57
C LEU A 267 -6.34 7.50 -13.47
N TYR A 268 -6.15 6.21 -13.25
CA TYR A 268 -7.23 5.24 -13.17
C TYR A 268 -8.24 5.63 -12.08
N ASP A 269 -7.74 5.98 -10.89
CA ASP A 269 -8.61 6.37 -9.79
C ASP A 269 -9.30 7.72 -10.05
N GLU A 270 -8.61 8.71 -10.65
CA GLU A 270 -9.26 9.98 -10.98
C GLU A 270 -10.35 9.83 -12.05
N PHE A 271 -10.13 8.99 -13.07
CA PHE A 271 -11.16 8.64 -14.06
C PHE A 271 -12.35 7.96 -13.40
N ARG A 272 -12.10 6.98 -12.50
CA ARG A 272 -13.15 6.30 -11.74
C ARG A 272 -13.99 7.31 -10.93
N ARG A 273 -13.33 8.22 -10.21
CA ARG A 273 -14.01 9.27 -9.41
C ARG A 273 -14.79 10.23 -10.30
N PHE A 274 -14.28 10.59 -11.47
CA PHE A 274 -15.00 11.40 -12.45
C PHE A 274 -16.33 10.74 -12.87
N PHE A 275 -16.31 9.44 -13.20
CA PHE A 275 -17.54 8.72 -13.53
C PHE A 275 -18.50 8.58 -12.34
N ILE A 276 -17.98 8.38 -11.13
CA ILE A 276 -18.79 8.35 -9.91
C ILE A 276 -19.52 9.68 -9.67
N ARG A 277 -18.87 10.81 -9.94
CA ARG A 277 -19.48 12.15 -9.78
C ARG A 277 -20.56 12.41 -10.83
N ASN A 278 -20.30 12.08 -12.09
CA ASN A 278 -21.20 12.39 -13.19
C ASN A 278 -22.36 11.40 -13.33
N TYR A 279 -22.19 10.15 -12.89
CA TYR A 279 -23.20 9.09 -13.01
C TYR A 279 -23.48 8.40 -11.67
N PRO A 280 -24.20 9.04 -10.74
CA PRO A 280 -24.44 8.54 -9.38
C PRO A 280 -25.29 7.25 -9.27
N GLY A 281 -25.79 6.71 -10.39
CA GLY A 281 -26.47 5.41 -10.46
C GLY A 281 -25.75 4.38 -11.35
N GLY A 282 -24.59 4.74 -11.91
CA GLY A 282 -23.86 3.92 -12.86
C GLY A 282 -23.26 2.64 -12.27
N TYR A 283 -22.82 1.73 -13.14
CA TYR A 283 -22.17 0.48 -12.76
C TYR A 283 -20.93 0.71 -11.88
N ILE A 284 -20.08 1.69 -12.26
CA ILE A 284 -18.86 2.04 -11.52
C ILE A 284 -19.17 2.45 -10.08
N TYR A 285 -20.24 3.23 -9.87
CA TYR A 285 -20.66 3.61 -8.52
C TYR A 285 -21.09 2.39 -7.71
N LYS A 286 -21.89 1.50 -8.28
CA LYS A 286 -22.39 0.31 -7.58
C LYS A 286 -21.30 -0.71 -7.26
N GLU A 287 -20.27 -0.83 -8.09
CA GLU A 287 -19.21 -1.83 -7.90
C GLU A 287 -17.99 -1.32 -7.15
N THR A 288 -17.60 -0.05 -7.35
CA THR A 288 -16.31 0.47 -6.83
C THR A 288 -16.44 1.49 -5.72
N PHE A 289 -17.63 2.04 -5.44
CA PHE A 289 -17.81 2.95 -4.32
C PHE A 289 -17.95 2.16 -3.01
N TYR A 290 -16.98 2.32 -2.13
CA TYR A 290 -16.94 1.75 -0.78
C TYR A 290 -17.07 2.80 0.31
#